data_AF-A0AA97AJA4-F1
#
_entry.id   AF-A0AA97AJA4-F1
#
_cell.length_a   1.000
_cell.length_b   1.000
_cell.length_c   1.000
_cell.angle_alpha   90.00
_cell.angle_beta   90.00
_cell.angle_gamma   90.00
#
_symmetry.space_group_name_H-M   'P 1'
#
loop_
_entity.id
_entity.type
_entity.pdbx_description
1 polymer ?
#
loop_
_entity_poly.entity_id
_entity_poly.type
_entity_poly.pdbx_seq_one_letter_code
_entity_poly.pdbx_strand_id
1 'polypeptide(L)'
;MDTVVAAFHQGTTAEEIVYRYPSLKLADVYATIAFYLKHESEVEAYLQQRWQQAQEVRAMTQAKFDPQGLRDRLLARRAEHEAC
;
A
#
# COMPACT_ATOMS: atom_id res chain seq x y z
N MET A 1 -7.18 -4.79 6.10
CA MET A 1 -6.50 -5.76 6.99
C MET A 1 -4.98 -5.57 6.91
N ASP A 2 -4.39 -5.66 5.72
CA ASP A 2 -2.94 -5.60 5.47
C ASP A 2 -2.27 -4.39 6.14
N THR A 3 -2.87 -3.20 6.04
CA THR A 3 -2.36 -1.97 6.65
C THR A 3 -2.30 -2.03 8.19
N VAL A 4 -3.30 -2.65 8.82
CA VAL A 4 -3.36 -2.81 10.28
C VAL A 4 -2.30 -3.80 10.74
N VAL A 5 -2.18 -4.94 10.06
CA VAL A 5 -1.19 -5.98 10.37
C VAL A 5 0.23 -5.44 10.19
N ALA A 6 0.50 -4.73 9.09
CA ALA A 6 1.81 -4.13 8.83
C ALA A 6 2.19 -3.08 9.89
N ALA A 7 1.27 -2.21 10.29
CA ALA A 7 1.53 -1.19 11.31
C ALA A 7 1.76 -1.82 12.69
N PHE A 8 0.97 -2.84 13.04
CA PHE A 8 1.13 -3.60 14.28
C PHE A 8 2.49 -4.33 14.33
N HIS A 9 2.91 -4.97 13.24
CA HIS A 9 4.22 -5.61 13.12
C HIS A 9 5.39 -4.61 13.27
N GLN A 10 5.18 -3.34 12.94
CA GLN A 10 6.15 -2.25 13.17
C GLN A 10 6.15 -1.73 14.63
N GLY A 11 5.42 -2.37 15.54
CA GLY A 11 5.31 -1.98 16.95
C GLY A 11 4.28 -0.89 17.23
N THR A 12 3.41 -0.57 16.26
CA THR A 12 2.36 0.42 16.46
C THR A 12 1.22 -0.18 17.29
N THR A 13 0.74 0.54 18.30
CA THR A 13 -0.41 0.11 19.10
C THR A 13 -1.73 0.25 18.31
N ALA A 14 -2.79 -0.43 18.75
CA ALA A 14 -4.10 -0.36 18.11
C ALA A 14 -4.67 1.07 18.11
N GLU A 15 -4.46 1.81 19.21
CA GLU A 15 -4.90 3.19 19.40
C GLU A 15 -4.16 4.14 18.44
N GLU A 16 -2.85 3.97 18.30
CA GLU A 16 -2.04 4.76 17.38
C GLU A 16 -2.38 4.42 15.91
N ILE A 17 -2.74 3.17 15.61
CA ILE A 17 -3.24 2.78 14.28
C ILE A 17 -4.55 3.52 13.96
N VAL A 18 -5.51 3.58 14.89
CA VAL A 18 -6.76 4.33 14.68
C VAL A 18 -6.51 5.82 14.55
N TYR A 19 -5.59 6.37 15.34
CA TYR A 19 -5.20 7.78 15.24
C TYR A 19 -4.66 8.12 13.83
N ARG A 20 -3.84 7.24 13.25
CA ARG A 20 -3.30 7.40 11.89
C ARG A 20 -4.33 7.15 10.78
N TYR A 21 -5.34 6.33 11.05
CA TYR A 21 -6.38 5.95 10.10
C TYR A 21 -7.78 6.20 10.68
N PRO A 22 -8.28 7.45 10.69
CA PRO A 22 -9.53 7.82 11.37
C PRO A 22 -10.79 7.15 10.82
N SER A 23 -10.71 6.53 9.64
CA SER A 23 -11.79 5.73 9.05
C SER A 23 -11.95 4.35 9.70
N LEU A 24 -10.96 3.89 10.49
CA LEU A 24 -11.00 2.62 11.20
C LEU A 24 -11.65 2.77 12.57
N LYS A 25 -12.45 1.79 12.97
CA LYS A 25 -12.96 1.69 14.35
C LYS A 25 -11.99 0.91 15.21
N LEU A 26 -11.78 1.36 16.44
CA LEU A 26 -10.86 0.70 17.38
C LEU A 26 -11.19 -0.77 17.64
N ALA A 27 -12.49 -1.11 17.75
CA ALA A 27 -12.93 -2.49 17.92
C ALA A 27 -12.51 -3.39 16.73
N ASP A 28 -12.63 -2.88 15.50
CA ASP A 28 -12.26 -3.62 14.29
C ASP A 28 -10.74 -3.80 14.19
N VAL A 29 -9.97 -2.81 14.65
CA VAL A 29 -8.49 -2.90 14.74
C VAL A 29 -8.08 -3.99 15.73
N TYR A 30 -8.65 -4.02 16.93
CA TYR A 30 -8.37 -5.09 17.89
C TYR A 30 -8.78 -6.47 17.36
N ALA A 31 -9.96 -6.59 16.76
CA ALA A 31 -10.42 -7.85 16.18
C ALA A 31 -9.46 -8.33 15.08
N THR A 32 -8.96 -7.41 14.25
CA THR A 32 -7.97 -7.72 13.22
C THR A 32 -6.64 -8.20 13.82
N ILE A 33 -6.12 -7.52 14.85
CA ILE A 33 -4.88 -7.92 15.53
C ILE A 33 -5.05 -9.29 16.20
N ALA A 34 -6.17 -9.52 16.88
CA ALA A 34 -6.46 -10.81 17.51
C ALA A 34 -6.54 -11.95 16.49
N PHE A 35 -7.19 -11.72 15.35
CA PHE A 35 -7.22 -12.67 14.25
C PHE A 35 -5.82 -12.96 13.71
N TYR A 36 -5.02 -11.92 13.45
CA TYR A 36 -3.64 -12.07 12.98
C TYR A 36 -2.79 -12.91 13.94
N LEU A 37 -2.79 -12.58 15.23
CA LEU A 37 -2.00 -13.31 16.24
C LEU A 37 -2.41 -14.78 16.37
N LYS A 38 -3.68 -15.10 16.11
CA LYS A 38 -4.18 -16.50 16.13
C LYS A 38 -3.80 -17.28 14.87
N HIS A 39 -3.58 -16.59 13.75
CA HIS A 39 -3.38 -17.18 12.42
C HIS A 39 -2.08 -16.68 11.76
N GLU A 40 -1.05 -16.39 12.56
CA GLU A 40 0.13 -15.64 12.13
C GLU A 40 0.81 -16.25 10.90
N SER A 41 1.06 -17.56 10.91
CA SER A 41 1.72 -18.25 9.80
C SER A 41 0.91 -18.21 8.49
N GLU A 42 -0.41 -18.35 8.57
CA GLU A 42 -1.31 -18.31 7.42
C GLU A 42 -1.39 -16.90 6.83
N VAL A 43 -1.54 -15.89 7.70
CA VAL A 43 -1.61 -14.49 7.29
C VAL A 43 -0.28 -14.02 6.72
N GLU A 44 0.85 -14.42 7.30
CA GLU A 44 2.18 -14.05 6.79
C GLU A 44 2.43 -14.65 5.40
N ALA A 45 2.08 -15.93 5.19
CA ALA A 45 2.17 -16.57 3.88
C ALA A 45 1.32 -15.83 2.82
N TYR A 46 0.09 -15.45 3.19
CA TYR A 46 -0.78 -14.65 2.33
C TYR A 46 -0.17 -13.28 1.99
N LEU A 47 0.34 -12.56 3.00
CA LEU A 47 0.95 -11.24 2.81
C LEU A 47 2.20 -11.30 1.93
N GLN A 48 3.02 -12.34 2.08
CA GLN A 48 4.20 -12.56 1.26
C GLN A 48 3.83 -12.81 -0.21
N GLN A 49 2.84 -13.66 -0.47
CA GLN A 49 2.33 -13.92 -1.82
C GLN A 49 1.80 -12.63 -2.47
N ARG A 50 1.05 -11.83 -1.70
CA ARG A 50 0.52 -10.53 -2.16
C ARG A 50 1.63 -9.54 -2.51
N TRP A 51 2.71 -9.52 -1.73
CA TRP A 51 3.88 -8.70 -2.01
C TRP A 51 4.55 -9.07 -3.32
N GLN A 52 4.75 -10.37 -3.57
CA GLN A 52 5.34 -10.87 -4.81
C GLN A 52 4.50 -10.46 -6.02
N GLN A 53 3.18 -10.68 -5.97
CA GLN A 53 2.25 -10.28 -7.03
C GLN A 53 2.29 -8.76 -7.29
N ALA A 54 2.32 -7.95 -6.22
CA ALA A 54 2.40 -6.50 -6.36
C ALA A 54 3.72 -6.03 -6.97
N GLN A 55 4.82 -6.76 -6.78
CA GLN A 55 6.10 -6.47 -7.44
C GLN A 55 6.08 -6.88 -8.91
N GLU A 56 5.55 -8.05 -9.23
CA GLU A 56 5.41 -8.52 -10.61
C GLU A 56 4.55 -7.57 -11.45
N VAL A 57 3.38 -7.18 -10.93
CA VAL A 57 2.50 -6.21 -11.60
C VAL A 57 3.22 -4.88 -11.80
N ARG A 58 3.94 -4.38 -10.78
CA ARG A 58 4.73 -3.14 -10.91
C ARG A 58 5.80 -3.24 -11.99
N ALA A 59 6.57 -4.34 -12.01
CA ALA A 59 7.60 -4.57 -13.02
C ALA A 59 6.99 -4.62 -14.43
N MET A 60 5.87 -5.33 -14.61
CA MET A 60 5.15 -5.39 -15.87
C MET A 60 4.61 -4.03 -16.31
N THR A 61 4.02 -3.26 -15.40
CA THR A 61 3.53 -1.90 -15.71
C THR A 61 4.67 -0.98 -16.09
N GLN A 62 5.79 -1.00 -15.35
CA GLN A 62 6.95 -0.16 -15.66
C GLN A 62 7.65 -0.56 -16.96
N ALA A 63 7.66 -1.85 -17.31
CA ALA A 63 8.17 -2.32 -18.60
C ALA A 63 7.26 -1.91 -19.78
N LYS A 64 5.93 -1.86 -19.56
CA LYS A 64 4.94 -1.49 -20.60
C LYS A 64 4.74 0.01 -20.74
N PHE A 65 4.91 0.76 -19.67
CA PHE A 65 4.71 2.20 -19.61
C PHE A 65 6.00 2.84 -19.11
N ASP A 66 6.79 3.38 -20.04
CA ASP A 66 7.97 4.18 -19.68
C ASP A 66 7.52 5.47 -18.96
N PRO A 67 7.81 5.61 -17.65
CA PRO A 67 7.44 6.80 -16.90
C PRO A 67 8.15 8.06 -17.40
N GLN A 68 9.33 7.92 -18.03
CA GLN A 68 10.08 9.04 -18.59
C GLN A 68 9.35 9.59 -19.82
N GLY A 69 8.98 8.73 -20.77
CA GLY A 69 8.20 9.14 -21.94
C GLY A 69 6.86 9.79 -21.59
N LEU A 70 6.18 9.36 -20.52
CA LEU A 70 4.97 10.04 -20.05
C LEU A 70 5.27 11.41 -19.44
N ARG A 71 6.31 11.51 -18.59
CA ARG A 71 6.72 12.77 -17.96
C ARG A 71 7.14 13.79 -19.01
N ASP A 72 7.94 13.40 -20.00
CA ASP A 72 8.40 14.27 -21.08
C ASP A 72 7.23 14.79 -21.90
N ARG A 73 6.25 13.93 -22.21
CA ARG A 73 5.00 14.34 -22.89
C ARG A 73 4.18 15.33 -22.07
N LEU A 74 4.09 15.14 -20.75
CA LEU A 74 3.36 16.07 -19.88
C LEU A 74 4.08 17.42 -19.74
N LEU A 75 5.41 17.41 -19.67
CA LEU A 75 6.22 18.63 -19.62
C LEU A 75 6.15 19.41 -20.95
N ALA A 76 6.25 18.72 -22.09
CA ALA A 76 6.08 19.34 -23.40
C ALA A 76 4.71 20.01 -23.54
N ARG A 77 3.64 19.30 -23.15
CA ARG A 77 2.28 19.85 -23.18
C ARG A 77 2.08 21.05 -22.26
N ARG A 78 2.77 21.07 -21.11
CA ARG A 78 2.74 22.22 -20.20
C ARG A 78 3.45 23.44 -20.82
N ALA A 79 4.61 23.24 -21.44
CA ALA A 79 5.35 24.30 -22.12
C ALA A 79 4.56 24.90 -23.30
N GLU A 80 3.85 24.07 -24.06
CA GLU A 80 2.95 24.51 -25.14
C GLU A 80 1.79 25.38 -24.62
N HIS A 81 1.26 25.06 -23.44
CA HIS A 81 0.20 25.85 -22.80
C HIS A 81 0.69 27.16 -22.17
N GLU A 82 1.95 27.22 -21.69
CA GLU A 82 2.54 28.44 -21.10
C GLU A 82 3.06 29.43 -22.17
N ALA A 83 3.25 28.98 -23.41
CA ALA A 83 3.72 29.81 -24.53
C ALA A 83 2.60 30.53 -25.32
N CYS A 84 1.33 30.34 -24.93
CA CYS A 84 0.14 30.98 -25.51
C CYS A 84 -0.40 32.06 -24.55
#